data_AF-A0AAN0JRG9-F1
#
_entry.id   AF-A0AAN0JRG9-F1
#
_cell.length_a   1.000
_cell.length_b   1.000
_cell.length_c   1.000
_cell.angle_alpha   90.00
_cell.angle_beta   90.00
_cell.angle_gamma   90.00
#
_symmetry.space_group_name_H-M   'P 1'
#
loop_
_entity.id
_entity.type
_entity.pdbx_description
1 polymer ?
#
loop_
_entity_poly.entity_id
_entity_poly.type
_entity_poly.pdbx_seq_one_letter_code
_entity_poly.pdbx_strand_id
1 'polypeptide(L)'
;MCLIYLSCNDPVTGKLTSSFLNVHKDELLPSVLDKAYELMGLAPHIPIERCRLVEYNIKDKVMDQSFDLDEFQHQTIGQIVGSARVHSSFKLFLETRKENETFKKYSHGGINLKVSVVNLSTGEVGPAKPVRGEEGWTVGELKQHIGELFNISLSSCTVKPFDSKGKISCRGQRQGRI
;
A
#
# COMPACT_ATOMS: atom_id res chain seq x y z
N MET A 1 9.96 23.99 7.65
CA MET A 1 10.57 23.07 6.67
C MET A 1 10.39 21.65 7.16
N CYS A 2 9.97 20.74 6.28
CA CYS A 2 9.72 19.33 6.57
C CYS A 2 10.66 18.49 5.72
N LEU A 3 11.36 17.55 6.36
CA LEU A 3 12.23 16.59 5.69
C LEU A 3 11.53 15.23 5.70
N ILE A 4 11.00 14.83 4.54
CA ILE A 4 10.21 13.61 4.38
C ILE A 4 11.06 12.58 3.65
N TYR A 5 11.13 11.37 4.17
CA TYR A 5 11.81 10.29 3.47
C TYR A 5 10.89 9.75 2.37
N LEU A 6 11.37 9.82 1.14
CA LEU A 6 10.68 9.45 -0.09
C LEU A 6 11.29 8.17 -0.64
N SER A 7 10.44 7.22 -1.03
CA SER A 7 10.83 6.00 -1.74
C SER A 7 10.22 5.98 -3.14
N CYS A 8 10.87 5.34 -4.09
CA CYS A 8 10.33 5.07 -5.43
C CYS A 8 10.97 3.82 -6.00
N ASN A 9 10.31 3.16 -6.94
CA ASN A 9 10.96 2.14 -7.75
C ASN A 9 11.67 2.83 -8.92
N ASP A 10 12.96 2.62 -9.04
CA ASP A 10 13.74 3.11 -10.16
C ASP A 10 13.13 2.61 -11.48
N PRO A 11 12.80 3.50 -12.42
CA PRO A 11 12.03 3.15 -13.61
C PRO A 11 12.79 2.25 -14.59
N VAL A 12 14.12 2.16 -14.48
CA VAL A 12 14.98 1.39 -15.39
C VAL A 12 15.32 0.02 -14.79
N THR A 13 15.75 0.00 -13.53
CA THR A 13 16.24 -1.19 -12.83
C THR A 13 15.17 -1.89 -12.00
N GLY A 14 14.05 -1.22 -11.73
CA GLY A 14 12.98 -1.70 -10.85
C GLY A 14 13.39 -1.80 -9.38
N LYS A 15 14.59 -1.33 -9.00
CA LYS A 15 15.07 -1.38 -7.63
C LYS A 15 14.45 -0.27 -6.80
N LEU A 16 14.15 -0.57 -5.54
CA LEU A 16 13.70 0.43 -4.58
C LEU A 16 14.84 1.42 -4.28
N THR A 17 14.61 2.69 -4.58
CA THR A 17 15.49 3.81 -4.25
C THR A 17 14.81 4.73 -3.25
N SER A 18 15.61 5.52 -2.53
CA SER A 18 15.10 6.44 -1.52
C SER A 18 15.92 7.71 -1.44
N SER A 19 15.28 8.82 -1.11
CA SER A 19 15.88 10.13 -0.91
C SER A 19 15.12 10.93 0.15
N PHE A 20 15.66 12.07 0.57
CA PHE A 20 14.97 12.98 1.45
C PHE A 20 14.37 14.14 0.65
N LEU A 21 13.05 14.23 0.66
CA LEU A 21 12.27 15.30 0.06
C LEU A 21 12.16 16.47 1.04
N ASN A 22 12.64 17.64 0.64
CA ASN A 22 12.61 18.86 1.45
C ASN A 22 11.49 19.79 0.97
N VAL A 23 10.47 19.99 1.82
CA VAL A 23 9.27 20.78 1.47
C VAL A 23 8.82 21.68 2.63
N HIS A 24 8.20 22.80 2.32
CA HIS A 24 7.51 23.61 3.32
C HIS A 24 6.16 23.01 3.66
N LYS A 25 5.74 23.10 4.93
CA LYS A 25 4.44 22.56 5.41
C LYS A 25 3.22 23.17 4.70
N ASP A 26 3.38 24.36 4.13
CA ASP A 26 2.31 25.10 3.46
C ASP A 26 2.30 24.87 1.95
N GLU A 27 3.21 24.04 1.42
CA GLU A 27 3.18 23.64 0.00
C GLU A 27 2.01 22.70 -0.26
N LEU A 28 1.30 22.94 -1.37
CA LEU A 28 0.20 22.12 -1.84
C LEU A 28 0.71 20.80 -2.42
N LEU A 29 -0.12 19.76 -2.32
CA LEU A 29 0.22 18.42 -2.80
C LEU A 29 0.74 18.36 -4.24
N PRO A 30 0.18 19.07 -5.25
CA PRO A 30 0.71 19.03 -6.61
C PRO A 30 2.16 19.53 -6.69
N SER A 31 2.47 20.62 -6.00
CA SER A 31 3.84 21.17 -5.98
C SER A 31 4.83 20.22 -5.30
N VAL A 32 4.37 19.50 -4.27
CA VAL A 32 5.17 18.47 -3.59
C VAL A 32 5.38 17.25 -4.50
N LEU A 33 4.38 16.88 -5.31
CA LEU A 33 4.50 15.81 -6.31
C LEU A 33 5.52 16.19 -7.38
N ASP A 34 5.51 17.41 -7.90
CA ASP A 34 6.48 17.90 -8.89
C ASP A 34 7.92 17.76 -8.36
N LYS A 35 8.17 18.23 -7.12
CA LYS A 35 9.47 18.11 -6.46
C LYS A 35 9.89 16.67 -6.24
N ALA A 36 8.96 15.81 -5.84
CA ALA A 36 9.23 14.38 -5.66
C ALA A 36 9.60 13.71 -6.99
N TYR A 37 8.89 14.07 -8.06
CA TYR A 37 9.10 13.55 -9.40
C TYR A 37 10.48 13.96 -9.96
N GLU A 38 10.85 15.24 -9.80
CA GLU A 38 12.18 15.74 -10.17
C GLU A 38 13.29 15.06 -9.35
N LEU A 39 13.12 14.98 -8.03
CA LEU A 39 14.10 14.39 -7.12
C LEU A 39 14.39 12.92 -7.44
N MET A 40 13.36 12.16 -7.83
CA MET A 40 13.51 10.73 -8.17
C MET A 40 13.93 10.50 -9.62
N GLY A 41 14.06 11.55 -10.44
CA GLY A 41 14.57 11.44 -11.82
C GLY A 41 13.72 10.56 -12.73
N LEU A 42 12.39 10.64 -12.60
CA LEU A 42 11.49 9.78 -13.39
C LEU A 42 11.40 10.15 -14.88
N ALA A 43 11.69 11.41 -15.22
CA ALA A 43 11.77 11.84 -16.61
C ALA A 43 13.05 11.30 -17.29
N PRO A 44 12.99 10.91 -18.58
CA PRO A 44 11.82 10.87 -19.47
C PRO A 44 11.04 9.55 -19.41
N HIS A 45 11.38 8.63 -18.50
CA HIS A 45 10.89 7.25 -18.51
C HIS A 45 9.40 7.12 -18.16
N ILE A 46 8.92 7.89 -17.18
CA ILE A 46 7.53 7.86 -16.72
C ILE A 46 7.04 9.31 -16.62
N PRO A 47 5.96 9.70 -17.31
CA PRO A 47 5.39 11.03 -17.21
C PRO A 47 4.62 11.19 -15.88
N ILE A 48 4.55 12.42 -15.38
CA ILE A 48 4.06 12.73 -14.02
C ILE A 48 2.59 12.37 -13.81
N GLU A 49 1.77 12.34 -14.86
CA GLU A 49 0.35 11.94 -14.82
C GLU A 49 0.16 10.44 -14.51
N ARG A 50 1.24 9.68 -14.55
CA ARG A 50 1.30 8.28 -14.08
C ARG A 50 1.98 8.14 -12.73
N CYS A 51 2.13 9.23 -11.99
CA CYS A 51 2.73 9.27 -10.67
C CYS A 51 1.73 9.80 -9.63
N ARG A 52 1.85 9.33 -8.40
CA ARG A 52 1.17 9.92 -7.23
C ARG A 52 1.96 9.70 -5.96
N LEU A 53 1.63 10.47 -4.92
CA LEU A 53 2.20 10.27 -3.59
C LEU A 53 1.29 9.40 -2.74
N VAL A 54 1.91 8.53 -1.95
CA VAL A 54 1.23 7.56 -1.07
C VAL A 54 1.96 7.52 0.27
N GLU A 55 1.23 7.48 1.39
CA GLU A 55 1.82 7.21 2.70
C GLU A 55 2.37 5.78 2.72
N TYR A 56 3.61 5.62 3.19
CA TYR A 56 4.35 4.38 3.06
C TYR A 56 4.91 3.87 4.37
N ASN A 57 4.44 2.71 4.82
CA ASN A 57 5.05 2.03 5.95
C ASN A 57 6.27 1.23 5.47
N ILE A 58 7.46 1.79 5.69
CA ILE A 58 8.75 1.17 5.34
C ILE A 58 8.97 -0.16 6.05
N LYS A 59 8.53 -0.28 7.31
CA LYS A 59 8.78 -1.47 8.14
C LYS A 59 8.07 -2.68 7.57
N ASP A 60 6.81 -2.51 7.18
CA ASP A 60 5.99 -3.57 6.61
C ASP A 60 6.02 -3.60 5.07
N LYS A 61 6.63 -2.58 4.44
CA LYS A 61 6.72 -2.36 2.99
C LYS A 61 5.33 -2.33 2.34
N VAL A 62 4.42 -1.57 2.93
CA VAL A 62 3.02 -1.47 2.49
C VAL A 62 2.61 -0.01 2.30
N MET A 63 1.72 0.20 1.34
CA MET A 63 1.06 1.48 1.09
C MET A 63 -0.11 1.64 2.06
N ASP A 64 -0.19 2.79 2.72
CA ASP A 64 -1.18 3.07 3.76
C ASP A 64 -2.31 4.00 3.32
N GLN A 65 -2.01 5.09 2.62
CA GLN A 65 -3.04 6.02 2.14
C GLN A 65 -2.60 6.67 0.82
N SER A 66 -3.47 6.64 -0.19
CA SER A 66 -3.22 7.35 -1.44
C SER A 66 -3.62 8.82 -1.33
N PHE A 67 -2.77 9.70 -1.84
CA PHE A 67 -3.03 11.13 -1.93
C PHE A 67 -3.33 11.47 -3.39
N ASP A 68 -4.54 11.12 -3.81
CA ASP A 68 -5.00 11.35 -5.18
C ASP A 68 -5.30 12.84 -5.38
N LEU A 69 -4.86 13.41 -6.51
CA LEU A 69 -4.92 14.87 -6.71
C LEU A 69 -6.35 15.41 -6.80
N ASP A 70 -7.30 14.62 -7.32
CA ASP A 70 -8.71 14.97 -7.37
C ASP A 70 -9.33 15.23 -5.99
N GLU A 71 -8.84 14.54 -4.95
CA GLU A 71 -9.30 14.69 -3.57
C GLU A 71 -8.41 15.63 -2.73
N PHE A 72 -7.08 15.60 -2.95
CA PHE A 72 -6.11 16.22 -2.04
C PHE A 72 -5.37 17.44 -2.62
N GLN A 73 -5.64 17.87 -3.87
CA GLN A 73 -4.89 18.97 -4.51
C GLN A 73 -4.88 20.29 -3.71
N HIS A 74 -5.93 20.58 -2.96
CA HIS A 74 -6.05 21.82 -2.17
C HIS A 74 -5.43 21.71 -0.78
N GLN A 75 -5.00 20.51 -0.38
CA GLN A 75 -4.40 20.30 0.93
C GLN A 75 -2.90 20.58 0.88
N THR A 76 -2.41 21.21 1.94
CA THR A 76 -0.97 21.38 2.14
C THR A 76 -0.37 20.09 2.71
N ILE A 77 0.93 19.87 2.49
CA ILE A 77 1.61 18.71 3.07
C ILE A 77 1.54 18.71 4.60
N GLY A 78 1.52 19.88 5.24
CA GLY A 78 1.34 20.01 6.68
C GLY A 78 -0.03 19.54 7.15
N GLN A 79 -1.09 19.77 6.37
CA GLN A 79 -2.43 19.26 6.66
C GLN A 79 -2.49 17.74 6.48
N ILE A 80 -1.90 17.22 5.41
CA ILE A 80 -1.86 15.77 5.10
C ILE A 80 -1.09 14.99 6.17
N VAL A 81 0.10 15.47 6.53
CA VAL A 81 0.94 14.85 7.57
C VAL A 81 0.23 14.94 8.94
N GLY A 82 -0.54 16.00 9.17
CA GLY A 82 -1.15 16.32 10.45
C GLY A 82 -0.13 16.87 11.45
N SER A 83 -0.55 17.86 12.24
CA SER A 83 0.32 18.63 13.16
C SER A 83 1.11 17.79 14.17
N ALA A 84 0.70 16.55 14.45
CA ALA A 84 1.33 15.65 15.41
C ALA A 84 2.34 14.64 14.80
N ARG A 85 2.35 14.43 13.47
CA ARG A 85 3.23 13.40 12.82
C ARG A 85 4.51 13.97 12.22
N VAL A 86 4.76 15.27 12.39
CA VAL A 86 5.63 16.07 11.51
C VAL A 86 7.12 15.68 11.52
N HIS A 87 7.62 14.82 12.43
CA HIS A 87 9.07 14.71 12.60
C HIS A 87 9.74 13.33 12.62
N SER A 88 9.04 12.18 12.47
CA SER A 88 9.81 10.92 12.30
C SER A 88 9.13 9.74 11.60
N SER A 89 7.80 9.61 11.67
CA SER A 89 7.11 8.42 11.15
C SER A 89 6.50 8.59 9.76
N PHE A 90 6.25 9.82 9.31
CA PHE A 90 5.63 10.05 8.01
C PHE A 90 6.64 9.85 6.88
N LYS A 91 6.33 8.90 6.00
CA LYS A 91 7.17 8.45 4.90
C LYS A 91 6.31 8.42 3.65
N LEU A 92 6.86 8.83 2.52
CA LEU A 92 6.16 8.85 1.26
C LEU A 92 6.74 7.82 0.29
N PHE A 93 5.88 7.32 -0.59
CA PHE A 93 6.26 6.58 -1.77
C PHE A 93 5.72 7.33 -3.01
N LEU A 94 6.60 7.55 -3.98
CA LEU A 94 6.23 8.02 -5.31
C LEU A 94 5.82 6.80 -6.14
N GLU A 95 4.52 6.51 -6.13
CA GLU A 95 3.96 5.35 -6.83
C GLU A 95 3.81 5.66 -8.31
N THR A 96 4.19 4.70 -9.14
CA THR A 96 4.05 4.79 -10.59
C THR A 96 3.14 3.67 -11.09
N ARG A 97 2.42 3.94 -12.18
CA ARG A 97 1.59 2.95 -12.89
C ARG A 97 2.03 2.81 -14.33
N LYS A 98 1.74 1.66 -14.96
CA LYS A 98 1.94 1.52 -16.40
C LYS A 98 0.88 2.32 -17.18
N GLU A 99 1.11 2.44 -18.48
CA GLU A 99 0.12 2.98 -19.39
C GLU A 99 -1.18 2.15 -19.31
N ASN A 100 -2.33 2.83 -19.25
CA ASN A 100 -3.67 2.23 -19.15
C ASN A 100 -3.99 1.47 -17.85
N GLU A 101 -3.06 1.32 -16.91
CA GLU A 101 -3.39 0.81 -15.57
C GLU A 101 -4.09 1.88 -14.74
N THR A 102 -4.96 1.50 -13.81
CA THR A 102 -5.49 2.41 -12.79
C THR A 102 -4.73 2.20 -11.49
N PHE A 103 -4.51 3.27 -10.73
CA PHE A 103 -3.97 3.11 -9.39
C PHE A 103 -4.92 2.33 -8.48
N LYS A 104 -4.37 1.47 -7.63
CA LYS A 104 -5.14 0.83 -6.55
C LYS A 104 -5.46 1.87 -5.48
N LYS A 105 -6.72 2.11 -5.11
CA LYS A 105 -7.03 3.03 -4.00
C LYS A 105 -6.52 2.47 -2.67
N TYR A 106 -5.89 3.33 -1.86
CA TYR A 106 -5.51 3.00 -0.48
C TYR A 106 -6.21 3.98 0.45
N SER A 107 -7.23 3.51 1.17
CA SER A 107 -7.97 4.36 2.10
C SER A 107 -7.23 4.48 3.43
N HIS A 108 -7.34 5.65 4.08
CA HIS A 108 -6.92 5.77 5.47
C HIS A 108 -7.61 4.70 6.34
N GLY A 109 -6.97 4.26 7.42
CA GLY A 109 -7.56 3.29 8.35
C GLY A 109 -7.63 1.85 7.85
N GLY A 110 -7.19 1.55 6.63
CA GLY A 110 -7.08 0.18 6.14
C GLY A 110 -6.10 -0.67 6.95
N ILE A 111 -6.34 -1.98 6.97
CA ILE A 111 -5.54 -2.95 7.73
C ILE A 111 -4.64 -3.76 6.80
N ASN A 112 -3.34 -3.77 7.11
CA ASN A 112 -2.38 -4.65 6.46
C ASN A 112 -2.24 -5.96 7.26
N LEU A 113 -2.44 -7.08 6.58
CA LEU A 113 -2.52 -8.42 7.14
C LEU A 113 -1.45 -9.29 6.52
N LYS A 114 -0.87 -10.21 7.28
CA LYS A 114 -0.07 -11.31 6.72
C LYS A 114 -0.91 -12.58 6.73
N VAL A 115 -1.17 -13.11 5.55
CA VAL A 115 -2.06 -14.26 5.35
C VAL A 115 -1.30 -15.49 4.90
N SER A 116 -1.46 -16.59 5.65
CA SER A 116 -0.98 -17.92 5.28
C SER A 116 -2.16 -18.87 5.09
N VAL A 117 -2.08 -19.70 4.04
CA VAL A 117 -3.04 -20.77 3.80
C VAL A 117 -2.49 -22.06 4.41
N VAL A 118 -3.33 -22.77 5.15
CA VAL A 118 -2.97 -24.04 5.79
C VAL A 118 -3.72 -25.17 5.09
N ASN A 119 -2.98 -26.18 4.62
CA ASN A 119 -3.55 -27.41 4.12
C ASN A 119 -3.81 -28.36 5.29
N LEU A 120 -5.07 -28.58 5.64
CA LEU A 120 -5.43 -29.43 6.78
C LEU A 120 -5.18 -30.92 6.56
N SER A 121 -5.13 -31.37 5.30
CA SER A 121 -4.88 -32.79 4.99
C SER A 121 -3.41 -33.18 5.19
N THR A 122 -2.48 -32.24 4.93
CA THR A 122 -1.04 -32.46 5.07
C THR A 122 -0.44 -31.76 6.30
N GLY A 123 -1.18 -30.83 6.91
CA GLY A 123 -0.67 -29.94 7.96
C GLY A 123 0.24 -28.81 7.46
N GLU A 124 0.48 -28.72 6.15
CA GLU A 124 1.43 -27.76 5.58
C GLU A 124 0.91 -26.31 5.65
N VAL A 125 1.81 -25.39 6.01
CA VAL A 125 1.53 -23.96 6.04
C VAL A 125 2.22 -23.30 4.85
N GLY A 126 1.42 -22.72 3.96
CA GLY A 126 1.93 -21.94 2.83
C GLY A 126 2.59 -20.63 3.28
N PRO A 127 3.43 -20.04 2.40
CA PRO A 127 4.11 -18.79 2.71
C PRO A 127 3.10 -17.67 3.00
N ALA A 128 3.42 -16.85 4.01
CA ALA A 128 2.60 -15.70 4.36
C ALA A 128 2.71 -14.63 3.27
N LYS A 129 1.59 -14.17 2.73
CA LYS A 129 1.52 -13.05 1.78
C LYS A 129 0.86 -11.83 2.43
N PRO A 130 1.32 -10.60 2.14
CA PRO A 130 0.62 -9.40 2.59
C PRO A 130 -0.73 -9.30 1.87
N VAL A 131 -1.77 -8.99 2.63
CA VAL A 131 -3.13 -8.70 2.14
C VAL A 131 -3.58 -7.42 2.81
N ARG A 132 -4.17 -6.50 2.05
CA ARG A 132 -4.77 -5.28 2.61
C ARG A 132 -6.28 -5.42 2.61
N GLY A 133 -6.90 -5.13 3.76
CA GLY A 133 -8.33 -4.86 3.85
C GLY A 133 -8.55 -3.36 3.98
N GLU A 134 -9.58 -2.83 3.33
CA GLU A 134 -9.89 -1.40 3.44
C GLU A 134 -10.82 -1.13 4.63
N GLU A 135 -10.76 0.09 5.16
CA GLU A 135 -11.69 0.54 6.19
C GLU A 135 -13.13 0.45 5.67
N GLY A 136 -14.06 0.02 6.53
CA GLY A 136 -15.47 -0.20 6.17
C GLY A 136 -15.78 -1.59 5.59
N TRP A 137 -14.78 -2.40 5.22
CA TRP A 137 -15.03 -3.78 4.81
C TRP A 137 -15.59 -4.62 5.94
N THR A 138 -16.63 -5.38 5.62
CA THR A 138 -17.13 -6.47 6.44
C THR A 138 -16.15 -7.65 6.44
N VAL A 139 -16.28 -8.53 7.43
CA VAL A 139 -15.52 -9.80 7.46
C VAL A 139 -15.79 -10.66 6.22
N GLY A 140 -16.99 -10.55 5.63
CA GLY A 140 -17.36 -11.25 4.39
C GLY A 140 -16.55 -10.77 3.19
N GLU A 141 -16.46 -9.47 2.99
CA GLU A 141 -15.67 -8.85 1.90
C GLU A 141 -14.19 -9.17 2.04
N LEU A 142 -13.64 -9.08 3.26
CA LEU A 142 -12.25 -9.48 3.51
C LEU A 142 -12.01 -10.96 3.16
N LYS A 143 -12.92 -11.85 3.56
CA LYS A 143 -12.81 -13.29 3.22
C LYS A 143 -12.89 -13.53 1.73
N GLN A 144 -13.76 -12.82 1.02
CA GLN A 144 -13.89 -12.91 -0.43
C GLN A 144 -12.60 -12.47 -1.11
N HIS A 145 -12.07 -11.31 -0.74
CA HIS A 145 -10.83 -10.79 -1.28
C HIS A 145 -9.65 -11.75 -1.05
N ILE A 146 -9.55 -12.34 0.15
CA ILE A 146 -8.53 -13.36 0.42
C ILE A 146 -8.79 -14.63 -0.40
N GLY A 147 -10.05 -15.04 -0.56
CA GLY A 147 -10.45 -16.17 -1.39
C GLY A 147 -9.95 -16.04 -2.83
N GLU A 148 -10.15 -14.87 -3.43
CA GLU A 148 -9.70 -14.52 -4.77
C GLU A 148 -8.16 -14.52 -4.88
N LEU A 149 -7.46 -13.89 -3.94
CA LEU A 149 -5.99 -13.79 -3.94
C LEU A 149 -5.27 -15.14 -3.81
N PHE A 150 -5.88 -16.09 -3.11
CA PHE A 150 -5.29 -17.41 -2.86
C PHE A 150 -5.95 -18.54 -3.67
N ASN A 151 -6.95 -18.21 -4.50
CA ASN A 151 -7.74 -19.16 -5.28
C ASN A 151 -8.32 -20.29 -4.40
N ILE A 152 -8.98 -19.89 -3.31
CA ILE A 152 -9.62 -20.80 -2.34
C ILE A 152 -11.12 -20.48 -2.21
N SER A 153 -11.94 -21.52 -2.04
CA SER A 153 -13.39 -21.35 -1.86
C SER A 153 -13.72 -20.58 -0.58
N LEU A 154 -14.68 -19.66 -0.67
CA LEU A 154 -15.28 -18.93 0.45
C LEU A 154 -15.84 -19.86 1.52
N SER A 155 -16.44 -21.00 1.12
CA SER A 155 -17.01 -21.98 2.05
C SER A 155 -15.95 -22.65 2.93
N SER A 156 -14.72 -22.74 2.43
CA SER A 156 -13.62 -23.24 3.23
C SER A 156 -13.07 -22.17 4.18
N CYS A 157 -13.16 -20.87 3.87
CA CYS A 157 -12.39 -19.79 4.50
C CYS A 157 -12.83 -19.41 5.93
N THR A 158 -11.98 -19.61 6.94
CA THR A 158 -12.19 -19.09 8.30
C THR A 158 -11.00 -18.27 8.75
N VAL A 159 -11.26 -16.98 8.93
CA VAL A 159 -10.36 -16.01 9.54
C VAL A 159 -10.40 -16.24 11.05
N LYS A 160 -9.26 -16.64 11.63
CA LYS A 160 -9.05 -16.62 13.07
C LYS A 160 -8.02 -15.54 13.40
N PRO A 161 -8.26 -14.69 14.42
CA PRO A 161 -7.20 -13.87 14.99
C PRO A 161 -6.15 -14.82 15.59
N PHE A 162 -4.93 -14.75 15.08
CA PHE A 162 -3.78 -15.36 15.75
C PHE A 162 -3.18 -14.29 16.67
N ASP A 163 -2.82 -14.67 17.91
CA ASP A 163 -2.54 -13.73 19.00
C ASP A 163 -1.51 -12.63 18.66
N SER A 164 -1.67 -11.49 19.36
CA SER A 164 -0.78 -10.34 19.60
C SER A 164 0.03 -9.70 18.45
N LYS A 165 0.06 -10.27 17.22
CA LYS A 165 0.98 -9.87 16.14
C LYS A 165 0.37 -9.85 14.72
N GLY A 166 -0.95 -9.80 14.57
CA GLY A 166 -1.60 -9.35 13.33
C GLY A 166 -1.44 -10.25 12.09
N LYS A 167 -1.57 -11.58 12.25
CA LYS A 167 -1.63 -12.52 11.10
C LYS A 167 -3.00 -13.18 11.00
N ILE A 168 -3.51 -13.33 9.77
CA ILE A 168 -4.81 -13.93 9.46
C ILE A 168 -4.60 -15.24 8.70
N SER A 169 -5.17 -16.35 9.15
CA SER A 169 -5.14 -17.61 8.40
C SER A 169 -6.40 -17.75 7.56
N CYS A 170 -6.28 -18.27 6.33
CA CYS A 170 -7.43 -18.56 5.46
C CYS A 170 -7.40 -20.02 5.01
N ARG A 171 -8.59 -20.61 4.92
CA ARG A 171 -8.81 -22.05 4.76
C ARG A 171 -9.23 -22.33 3.31
N GLY A 172 -8.59 -23.30 2.66
CA GLY A 172 -8.97 -23.78 1.33
C GLY A 172 -9.19 -25.29 1.32
N GLN A 173 -10.33 -25.77 0.81
CA GLN A 173 -10.47 -27.14 0.31
C GLN A 173 -10.30 -27.10 -1.20
N ARG A 174 -9.27 -27.77 -1.74
CA ARG A 174 -9.20 -28.05 -3.18
C ARG A 174 -10.26 -29.10 -3.50
N GLN A 175 -11.28 -28.74 -4.30
CA GLN A 175 -12.10 -29.75 -4.97
C GLN A 175 -11.21 -30.43 -6.01
N GLY A 176 -10.91 -31.71 -5.78
CA GLY A 176 -10.29 -32.57 -6.78
C GLY A 176 -11.21 -32.66 -8.00
N ARG A 177 -10.65 -32.44 -9.19
CA ARG A 177 -11.30 -32.82 -10.45
C ARG A 177 -11.21 -34.35 -10.58
N ILE A 178 -12.35 -34.96 -10.88
CA ILE A 178 -12.52 -36.34 -11.34
C ILE A 178 -11.99 -36.43 -12.78
#